data_AF-A0A9X4RHP1-F1
#
_entry.id   AF-A0A9X4RHP1-F1
#
_cell.length_a   1.000
_cell.length_b   1.000
_cell.length_c   1.000
_cell.angle_alpha   90.00
_cell.angle_beta   90.00
_cell.angle_gamma   90.00
#
_symmetry.space_group_name_H-M   'P 1'
#
loop_
_entity.id
_entity.type
_entity.pdbx_description
1 polymer ?
#
loop_
_entity_poly.entity_id
_entity_poly.type
_entity_poly.pdbx_seq_one_letter_code
_entity_poly.pdbx_strand_id
1 'polypeptide(L)'
;MFNNFKRVLAVAMLSTTLGGIAIPSIVSAQTNPNQGAQTTQKHHDGGWKKLNLNDDQKQQLKTIHTNTKQQVQAVLTEAQRAQLATAKQSGDRKGTWKSLNLTADQKQQIKNIHKSSRDQSLAILTPEQRTQLQQMKANRHQG
;
A
#
# COMPACT_ATOMS: atom_id res chain seq x y z
N MET A 1 -23.75 18.69 11.31
CA MET A 1 -24.95 18.81 10.46
C MET A 1 -24.48 19.07 9.05
N PHE A 2 -24.82 18.17 8.10
CA PHE A 2 -24.84 18.36 6.63
C PHE A 2 -23.47 18.51 5.92
N ASN A 3 -23.10 17.83 4.82
CA ASN A 3 -23.74 16.92 3.85
C ASN A 3 -22.61 16.12 3.17
N ASN A 4 -22.62 14.78 3.04
CA ASN A 4 -23.41 13.96 2.09
C ASN A 4 -23.29 14.38 0.61
N PHE A 5 -22.23 13.93 -0.08
CA PHE A 5 -22.19 13.87 -1.55
C PHE A 5 -22.13 12.42 -2.02
N LYS A 6 -23.32 11.81 -2.13
CA LYS A 6 -23.58 10.61 -2.94
C LYS A 6 -24.80 10.90 -3.82
N ARG A 7 -24.60 11.12 -5.11
CA ARG A 7 -25.54 11.00 -6.26
C ARG A 7 -24.64 10.92 -7.52
N VAL A 8 -24.38 9.78 -8.17
CA VAL A 8 -25.22 8.97 -9.09
C VAL A 8 -26.09 9.81 -10.03
N LEU A 9 -25.74 9.76 -11.33
CA LEU A 9 -26.57 9.86 -12.56
C LEU A 9 -25.58 9.74 -13.74
N ALA A 10 -25.43 8.60 -14.41
CA ALA A 10 -26.27 8.05 -15.48
C ALA A 10 -26.12 8.78 -16.85
N VAL A 11 -25.44 8.09 -17.77
CA VAL A 11 -25.74 7.89 -19.20
C VAL A 11 -25.98 9.12 -20.09
N ALA A 12 -25.05 9.34 -21.01
CA ALA A 12 -25.37 9.81 -22.36
C ALA A 12 -24.65 8.88 -23.36
N MET A 13 -25.41 7.99 -24.01
CA MET A 13 -24.98 7.27 -25.20
C MET A 13 -25.00 8.25 -26.38
N LEU A 14 -23.86 8.45 -27.04
CA LEU A 14 -23.84 8.96 -28.41
C LEU A 14 -23.21 7.90 -29.31
N SER A 15 -24.09 7.18 -30.00
CA SER A 15 -23.75 6.34 -31.13
C SER A 15 -23.33 7.23 -32.29
N THR A 16 -22.08 7.11 -32.74
CA THR A 16 -21.67 7.51 -34.09
C THR A 16 -20.82 6.41 -34.68
N THR A 17 -21.43 5.66 -35.59
CA THR A 17 -20.76 4.75 -36.50
C THR A 17 -20.40 5.51 -37.77
N LEU A 18 -19.16 5.36 -38.26
CA LEU A 18 -18.79 5.06 -39.66
C LEU A 18 -17.27 5.30 -39.87
N GLY A 19 -16.61 4.36 -40.55
CA GLY A 19 -15.31 4.57 -41.19
C GLY A 19 -14.24 3.56 -40.77
N GLY A 20 -14.12 2.46 -41.51
CA GLY A 20 -13.12 1.42 -41.27
C GLY A 20 -11.75 1.74 -41.85
N ILE A 21 -10.71 1.31 -41.14
CA ILE A 21 -9.44 0.78 -41.68
C ILE A 21 -9.06 -0.38 -40.76
N ALA A 22 -9.19 -1.61 -41.23
CA ALA A 22 -8.73 -2.79 -40.52
C ALA A 22 -7.21 -2.91 -40.69
N ILE A 23 -6.47 -2.46 -39.69
CA ILE A 23 -5.03 -2.73 -39.59
C ILE A 23 -4.88 -4.18 -39.13
N PRO A 24 -4.24 -5.10 -39.89
CA PRO A 24 -3.95 -6.43 -39.37
C PRO A 24 -2.97 -6.27 -38.22
N SER A 25 -3.46 -6.52 -37.00
CA SER A 25 -2.59 -6.66 -35.84
C SER A 25 -1.80 -7.94 -36.03
N ILE A 26 -0.50 -7.80 -36.28
CA ILE A 26 0.46 -8.88 -36.14
C ILE A 26 0.37 -9.42 -34.71
N VAL A 27 -0.21 -10.61 -34.58
CA VAL A 27 -0.18 -11.43 -33.38
C VAL A 27 1.27 -11.83 -33.15
N SER A 28 1.94 -11.16 -32.21
CA SER A 28 3.14 -11.69 -31.57
C SER A 28 2.71 -12.66 -30.47
N ALA A 29 2.29 -13.86 -30.86
CA ALA A 29 2.23 -14.99 -29.95
C ALA A 29 3.63 -15.60 -29.88
N GLN A 30 4.49 -15.06 -29.02
CA GLN A 30 5.60 -15.85 -28.48
C GLN A 30 5.45 -15.93 -26.98
N THR A 31 4.69 -16.95 -26.62
CA THR A 31 4.62 -17.59 -25.32
C THR A 31 6.03 -17.84 -24.79
N ASN A 32 6.36 -17.21 -23.68
CA ASN A 32 7.30 -17.77 -22.73
C ASN A 32 6.70 -17.69 -21.33
N PRO A 33 5.76 -18.58 -20.96
CA PRO A 33 5.33 -18.75 -19.59
C PRO A 33 6.36 -19.64 -18.89
N ASN A 34 7.61 -19.18 -18.74
CA ASN A 34 8.50 -19.77 -17.74
C ASN A 34 8.29 -19.00 -16.43
N GLN A 35 7.15 -19.32 -15.83
CA GLN A 35 7.01 -19.67 -14.43
C GLN A 35 8.09 -19.09 -13.51
N GLY A 36 7.68 -18.03 -12.82
CA GLY A 36 7.94 -17.86 -11.41
C GLY A 36 9.41 -17.95 -11.02
N ALA A 37 10.13 -16.84 -11.18
CA ALA A 37 10.95 -16.40 -10.06
C ALA A 37 10.00 -16.16 -8.87
N GLN A 38 9.57 -17.25 -8.23
CA GLN A 38 9.25 -17.27 -6.82
C GLN A 38 10.54 -16.90 -6.12
N THR A 39 10.85 -15.60 -6.14
CA THR A 39 11.32 -15.02 -4.91
C THR A 39 10.18 -15.33 -3.94
N THR A 40 10.33 -16.41 -3.19
CA THR A 40 9.86 -16.45 -1.83
C THR A 40 10.64 -15.35 -1.11
N GLN A 41 10.34 -14.09 -1.47
CA GLN A 41 10.27 -13.01 -0.52
C GLN A 41 9.38 -13.62 0.54
N LYS A 42 10.02 -14.17 1.60
CA LYS A 42 9.39 -14.30 2.89
C LYS A 42 8.91 -12.89 3.16
N HIS A 43 7.71 -12.57 2.70
CA HIS A 43 6.95 -11.46 3.21
C HIS A 43 7.00 -11.75 4.70
N HIS A 44 7.75 -10.93 5.43
CA HIS A 44 7.68 -10.93 6.87
C HIS A 44 6.24 -10.58 7.14
N ASP A 45 5.43 -11.61 7.22
CA ASP A 45 4.01 -11.54 7.41
C ASP A 45 3.87 -10.95 8.79
N GLY A 46 3.76 -9.62 8.80
CA GLY A 46 3.50 -8.87 10.01
C GLY A 46 2.33 -9.52 10.71
N GLY A 47 2.29 -9.40 12.04
CA GLY A 47 1.35 -10.13 12.90
C GLY A 47 -0.11 -10.19 12.43
N TRP A 48 -0.50 -9.23 11.60
CA TRP A 48 -1.72 -9.18 10.78
C TRP A 48 -2.11 -10.48 10.05
N LYS A 49 -1.19 -11.27 9.46
CA LYS A 49 -1.62 -12.52 8.80
C LYS A 49 -2.16 -13.57 9.77
N LYS A 50 -1.79 -13.51 11.06
CA LYS A 50 -2.31 -14.43 12.08
C LYS A 50 -3.70 -14.04 12.58
N LEU A 51 -4.25 -12.90 12.14
CA LEU A 51 -5.54 -12.37 12.58
C LEU A 51 -6.74 -12.88 11.74
N ASN A 52 -6.52 -13.81 10.81
CA ASN A 52 -7.57 -14.35 9.93
C ASN A 52 -8.43 -13.25 9.29
N LEU A 53 -7.76 -12.25 8.70
CA LEU A 53 -8.44 -11.11 8.07
C LEU A 53 -9.29 -11.58 6.89
N ASN A 54 -10.51 -11.04 6.77
CA ASN A 54 -11.33 -11.25 5.57
C ASN A 54 -10.84 -10.35 4.41
N ASP A 55 -11.36 -10.56 3.22
CA ASP A 55 -10.86 -9.88 2.01
C ASP A 55 -11.16 -8.37 2.00
N ASP A 56 -12.31 -7.95 2.54
CA ASP A 56 -12.65 -6.53 2.70
C ASP A 56 -11.67 -5.84 3.66
N GLN A 57 -11.36 -6.46 4.79
CA GLN A 57 -10.39 -5.96 5.76
C GLN A 57 -8.99 -5.86 5.13
N LYS A 58 -8.56 -6.87 4.36
CA LYS A 58 -7.28 -6.84 3.64
C LYS A 58 -7.24 -5.69 2.63
N GLN A 59 -8.32 -5.47 1.89
CA GLN A 59 -8.41 -4.38 0.92
C GLN A 59 -8.34 -3.02 1.60
N GLN A 60 -9.07 -2.81 2.69
CA GLN A 60 -9.04 -1.56 3.46
C GLN A 60 -7.64 -1.29 4.05
N LEU A 61 -6.99 -2.32 4.60
CA LEU A 61 -5.61 -2.21 5.11
C LEU A 61 -4.60 -1.88 4.00
N LYS A 62 -4.76 -2.48 2.80
CA LYS A 62 -3.93 -2.15 1.63
C LYS A 62 -4.10 -0.69 1.22
N THR A 63 -5.33 -0.17 1.24
CA THR A 63 -5.62 1.24 0.96
C THR A 63 -4.96 2.15 2.00
N ILE A 64 -5.12 1.86 3.30
CA ILE A 64 -4.45 2.62 4.37
C ILE A 64 -2.94 2.61 4.18
N HIS A 65 -2.34 1.45 3.90
CA HIS A 65 -0.90 1.35 3.71
C HIS A 65 -0.42 2.16 2.51
N THR A 66 -1.16 2.13 1.41
CA THR A 66 -0.85 2.91 0.20
C THR A 66 -0.92 4.41 0.48
N ASN A 67 -1.99 4.87 1.13
CA ASN A 67 -2.16 6.28 1.50
C ASN A 67 -1.08 6.73 2.49
N THR A 68 -0.75 5.90 3.48
CA THR A 68 0.31 6.16 4.46
C THR A 68 1.65 6.37 3.75
N LYS A 69 1.97 5.51 2.78
CA LYS A 69 3.20 5.63 1.98
C LYS A 69 3.24 6.94 1.19
N GLN A 70 2.13 7.33 0.58
CA GLN A 70 2.03 8.59 -0.16
C GLN A 70 2.21 9.80 0.76
N GLN A 71 1.57 9.81 1.94
CA GLN A 71 1.72 10.87 2.93
C GLN A 71 3.16 10.97 3.43
N VAL A 72 3.81 9.85 3.72
CA VAL A 72 5.23 9.84 4.11
C VAL A 72 6.10 10.38 2.98
N GLN A 73 5.86 9.99 1.73
CA GLN A 73 6.59 10.53 0.57
C GLN A 73 6.42 12.04 0.40
N ALA A 74 5.24 12.58 0.74
CA ALA A 74 4.99 14.02 0.66
C ALA A 74 5.76 14.83 1.72
N VAL A 75 6.18 14.20 2.82
CA VAL A 75 7.02 14.84 3.87
C VAL A 75 8.51 14.90 3.46
N LEU A 76 8.93 14.05 2.53
CA LEU A 76 10.32 13.94 2.10
C LEU A 76 10.66 14.94 1.00
N THR A 77 11.91 15.38 0.96
CA THR A 77 12.43 16.17 -0.16
C THR A 77 12.60 15.31 -1.41
N GLU A 78 12.72 15.95 -2.56
CA GLU A 78 12.96 15.24 -3.82
C GLU A 78 14.24 14.39 -3.79
N ALA A 79 15.34 14.94 -3.26
CA ALA A 79 16.59 14.21 -3.09
C ALA A 79 16.44 12.98 -2.17
N GLN A 80 15.73 13.11 -1.05
CA GLN A 80 15.46 11.98 -0.14
C GLN A 80 14.59 10.89 -0.81
N ARG A 81 13.60 11.30 -1.62
CA ARG A 81 12.77 10.35 -2.39
C ARG A 81 13.60 9.61 -3.44
N ALA A 82 14.51 10.29 -4.12
CA ALA A 82 15.42 9.67 -5.09
C ALA A 82 16.32 8.62 -4.43
N GLN A 83 16.93 8.94 -3.28
CA GLN A 83 17.74 7.99 -2.51
C GLN A 83 16.94 6.72 -2.14
N LEU A 84 15.68 6.87 -1.71
CA LEU A 84 14.80 5.74 -1.41
C LEU A 84 14.38 4.92 -2.64
N ALA A 85 14.31 5.55 -3.81
CA ALA A 85 14.01 4.87 -5.06
C ALA A 85 15.18 3.96 -5.46
N THR A 86 16.41 4.48 -5.41
CA THR A 86 17.64 3.68 -5.64
C THR A 86 17.77 2.55 -4.62
N ALA A 87 17.49 2.83 -3.34
CA ALA A 87 17.53 1.81 -2.29
C ALA A 87 16.55 0.66 -2.54
N LYS A 88 15.41 0.93 -3.20
CA LYS A 88 14.45 -0.11 -3.59
C LYS A 88 15.09 -1.14 -4.53
N GLN A 89 16.01 -0.72 -5.39
CA GLN A 89 16.70 -1.59 -6.33
C GLN A 89 17.80 -2.41 -5.63
N SER A 90 18.49 -1.79 -4.66
CA SER A 90 19.57 -2.46 -3.89
C SER A 90 19.08 -3.42 -2.79
N GLY A 91 17.81 -3.32 -2.38
CA GLY A 91 17.26 -4.09 -1.25
C GLY A 91 17.48 -3.46 0.13
N ASP A 92 18.43 -2.52 0.30
CA ASP A 92 18.70 -1.87 1.58
C ASP A 92 17.80 -0.64 1.85
N ARG A 93 16.49 -0.89 1.96
CA ARG A 93 15.54 0.20 2.28
C ARG A 93 15.70 0.71 3.71
N LYS A 94 16.05 -0.17 4.66
CA LYS A 94 16.10 0.15 6.10
C LYS A 94 17.35 0.94 6.45
N GLY A 95 18.52 0.56 5.91
CA GLY A 95 19.75 1.33 6.06
C GLY A 95 19.62 2.70 5.43
N THR A 96 19.14 2.75 4.18
CA THR A 96 18.92 4.02 3.48
C THR A 96 17.96 4.94 4.23
N TRP A 97 16.87 4.42 4.80
CA TRP A 97 15.93 5.24 5.57
C TRP A 97 16.61 5.97 6.75
N LYS A 98 17.58 5.31 7.41
CA LYS A 98 18.34 5.91 8.51
C LYS A 98 19.34 6.96 8.03
N SER A 99 19.81 6.88 6.78
CA SER A 99 20.79 7.80 6.20
C SER A 99 20.17 9.02 5.50
N LEU A 100 18.84 9.14 5.41
CA LEU A 100 18.15 10.27 4.78
C LEU A 100 18.33 11.62 5.49
N ASN A 101 19.04 11.67 6.62
CA ASN A 101 19.25 12.88 7.42
C ASN A 101 17.95 13.65 7.68
N LEU A 102 16.88 12.93 8.05
CA LEU A 102 15.56 13.51 8.27
C LEU A 102 15.61 14.58 9.38
N THR A 103 14.97 15.72 9.14
CA THR A 103 14.83 16.79 10.14
C THR A 103 13.97 16.33 11.32
N ALA A 104 14.03 17.05 12.43
CA ALA A 104 13.19 16.77 13.60
C ALA A 104 11.69 16.84 13.23
N ASP A 105 11.29 17.85 12.46
CA ASP A 105 9.91 18.03 12.02
C ASP A 105 9.46 16.92 11.08
N GLN A 106 10.29 16.51 10.12
CA GLN A 106 9.99 15.38 9.24
C GLN A 106 9.79 14.09 10.05
N LYS A 107 10.67 13.82 11.01
CA LYS A 107 10.56 12.65 11.90
C LYS A 107 9.24 12.68 12.69
N GLN A 108 8.87 13.85 13.21
CA GLN A 108 7.64 14.01 13.99
C GLN A 108 6.39 13.84 13.11
N GLN A 109 6.36 14.43 11.92
CA GLN A 109 5.26 14.27 10.97
C GLN A 109 5.10 12.80 10.54
N ILE A 110 6.19 12.12 10.21
CA ILE A 110 6.16 10.70 9.83
C ILE A 110 5.69 9.83 11.00
N LYS A 111 6.12 10.12 12.23
CA LYS A 111 5.62 9.43 13.44
C LYS A 111 4.12 9.61 13.61
N ASN A 112 3.60 10.81 13.39
CA ASN A 112 2.16 11.11 13.46
C ASN A 112 1.37 10.37 12.37
N ILE A 113 1.88 10.35 11.13
CA ILE A 113 1.29 9.60 10.01
C ILE A 113 1.21 8.11 10.35
N HIS A 114 2.29 7.51 10.86
CA HIS A 114 2.29 6.10 11.26
C HIS A 114 1.36 5.81 12.43
N LYS A 115 1.23 6.75 13.39
CA LYS A 115 0.26 6.61 14.49
C LYS A 115 -1.17 6.62 13.95
N SER A 116 -1.52 7.60 13.12
CA SER A 116 -2.86 7.69 12.50
C SER A 116 -3.18 6.43 11.69
N SER A 117 -2.25 5.98 10.85
CA SER A 117 -2.37 4.76 10.05
C SER A 117 -2.64 3.52 10.91
N ARG A 118 -1.94 3.40 12.05
CA ARG A 118 -2.16 2.33 13.02
C ARG A 118 -3.57 2.41 13.62
N ASP A 119 -3.99 3.59 14.04
CA ASP A 119 -5.29 3.79 14.68
C ASP A 119 -6.43 3.47 13.69
N GLN A 120 -6.31 3.88 12.42
CA GLN A 120 -7.22 3.50 11.33
C GLN A 120 -7.21 1.98 11.05
N SER A 121 -6.04 1.36 11.07
CA SER A 121 -5.92 -0.10 10.87
C SER A 121 -6.58 -0.88 12.00
N LEU A 122 -6.45 -0.42 13.25
CA LEU A 122 -7.14 -1.02 14.40
C LEU A 122 -8.65 -0.88 14.28
N ALA A 123 -9.15 0.24 13.76
CA ALA A 123 -10.58 0.47 13.57
C ALA A 123 -11.26 -0.60 12.68
N ILE A 124 -10.53 -1.15 11.71
CA ILE A 124 -11.01 -2.19 10.78
C ILE A 124 -11.11 -3.59 11.43
N LEU A 125 -10.30 -3.83 12.47
CA LEU A 125 -10.28 -5.12 13.15
C LEU A 125 -11.48 -5.28 14.09
N THR A 126 -11.95 -6.52 14.22
CA THR A 126 -12.93 -6.89 15.25
C THR A 126 -12.30 -6.83 16.65
N PRO A 127 -13.11 -6.74 17.73
CA PRO A 127 -12.60 -6.76 19.11
C PRO A 127 -11.71 -7.98 19.40
N GLU A 128 -12.07 -9.16 18.89
CA GLU A 128 -11.33 -10.41 19.07
C GLU A 128 -9.97 -10.34 18.36
N GLN A 129 -9.95 -9.88 17.11
CA GLN A 129 -8.72 -9.68 16.34
C GLN A 129 -7.79 -8.64 17.00
N ARG A 130 -8.34 -7.58 17.61
CA ARG A 130 -7.55 -6.60 18.37
C ARG A 130 -6.90 -7.22 19.59
N THR A 131 -7.64 -8.06 20.32
CA THR A 131 -7.14 -8.77 21.51
C THR A 131 -6.00 -9.72 21.13
N GLN A 132 -6.19 -10.50 20.06
CA GLN A 132 -5.15 -11.39 19.54
C GLN A 132 -3.90 -10.60 19.11
N LEU A 133 -4.06 -9.45 18.45
CA LEU A 133 -2.95 -8.58 18.07
C LEU A 133 -2.19 -8.04 19.30
N GLN A 134 -2.89 -7.72 20.40
CA GLN A 134 -2.26 -7.27 21.63
C GLN A 134 -1.45 -8.39 22.30
N GLN A 135 -2.00 -9.61 22.38
CA GLN A 135 -1.27 -10.78 22.89
C GLN A 135 0.00 -11.06 22.08
N MET A 136 -0.12 -11.03 20.75
CA MET A 136 1.05 -11.19 19.86
C MET A 136 2.12 -10.13 20.09
N LYS A 137 1.73 -8.89 20.40
CA LYS A 137 2.68 -7.83 20.73
C LYS A 137 3.33 -8.11 22.07
N ALA A 138 2.57 -8.46 23.12
CA ALA A 138 3.11 -8.78 24.44
C ALA A 138 4.16 -9.90 24.35
N ASN A 139 3.85 -10.98 23.65
CA ASN A 139 4.76 -12.12 23.48
C ASN A 139 6.06 -11.73 22.76
N ARG A 140 6.02 -10.76 21.84
CA ARG A 140 7.24 -10.25 21.16
C ARG A 140 8.13 -9.42 22.08
N HIS A 141 7.57 -8.73 23.08
CA HIS A 141 8.38 -7.92 24.00
C HIS A 141 8.98 -8.77 25.13
N GLN A 142 8.51 -10.00 25.32
CA GLN A 142 8.96 -10.91 26.39
C GLN A 142 10.00 -11.95 25.92
N GLY A 143 10.22 -12.10 24.61
CA GLY A 143 11.24 -12.98 24.04
C GLY A 143 12.33 -12.19 23.35
#